data_AF-A0A3M1E4I3-F1
#
_entry.id   AF-A0A3M1E4I3-F1
#
_cell.length_a   1.000
_cell.length_b   1.000
_cell.length_c   1.000
_cell.angle_alpha   90.00
_cell.angle_beta   90.00
_cell.angle_gamma   90.00
#
_symmetry.space_group_name_H-M   'P 1'
#
loop_
_entity.id
_entity.type
_entity.pdbx_description
1 polymer ?
#
loop_
_entity_poly.entity_id
_entity_poly.type
_entity_poly.pdbx_seq_one_letter_code
_entity_poly.pdbx_strand_id
1 'polypeptide(L)'
;MAEELDRWFPRPPSLPPPRRLGIVVGGSLSRGLEVKLDPQTVIEGLAVGRYVVVHGRTGRRFFSIISDIALDTTNPLIEKTPPDASDPFIAQVHRGTTTFGRIHIAPMLMLEPGAQEPRPVKTVPEHFSEVYEATPEDVALIFGRREKPGYFVIGEPLDMAGIPVTINLE
;
A
#
# COMPACT_ATOMS: atom_id res chain seq x y z
N MET A 1 -5.08 25.11 -31.54
CA MET A 1 -5.82 25.56 -30.34
C MET A 1 -5.59 24.65 -29.12
N ALA A 2 -5.66 23.32 -29.23
CA ALA A 2 -5.35 22.43 -28.09
C ALA A 2 -3.85 22.40 -27.71
N GLU A 3 -2.95 22.52 -28.69
CA GLU A 3 -1.48 22.50 -28.48
C GLU A 3 -0.93 23.76 -27.81
N GLU A 4 -1.66 24.88 -27.88
CA GLU A 4 -1.29 26.13 -27.21
C GLU A 4 -1.60 26.05 -25.71
N LEU A 5 -2.75 25.50 -25.33
CA LEU A 5 -3.16 25.34 -23.93
C LEU A 5 -2.19 24.46 -23.12
N ASP A 6 -1.67 23.37 -23.69
CA ASP A 6 -0.67 22.51 -23.00
C ASP A 6 0.69 23.21 -22.81
N ARG A 7 0.98 24.26 -23.59
CA ARG A 7 2.22 25.05 -23.47
C ARG A 7 2.14 26.06 -22.31
N TRP A 8 0.94 26.56 -22.01
CA TRP A 8 0.67 27.44 -20.88
C TRP A 8 0.24 26.68 -19.61
N PHE A 9 -0.33 25.49 -19.76
CA PHE A 9 -0.74 24.59 -18.68
C PHE A 9 -0.16 23.19 -18.91
N PRO A 10 1.15 22.97 -18.67
CA PRO A 10 1.71 21.63 -18.73
C PRO A 10 0.92 20.74 -17.77
N ARG A 11 0.24 19.74 -18.31
CA ARG A 11 -0.42 18.73 -17.48
C ARG A 11 0.66 18.14 -16.59
N PRO A 12 0.49 18.13 -15.26
CA PRO A 12 1.44 17.43 -14.41
C PRO A 12 1.57 16.00 -14.92
N PRO A 13 2.79 15.43 -14.93
CA PRO A 13 2.99 14.06 -15.40
C PRO A 13 1.94 13.18 -14.72
N SER A 14 1.17 12.43 -15.52
CA SER A 14 0.18 11.50 -14.96
C SER A 14 0.94 10.56 -14.04
N LEU A 15 0.67 10.65 -12.74
CA LEU A 15 1.30 9.76 -11.78
C LEU A 15 0.95 8.32 -12.18
N PRO A 16 1.92 7.38 -12.09
CA PRO A 16 1.65 6.00 -12.41
C PRO A 16 0.45 5.52 -11.58
N PRO A 17 -0.45 4.72 -12.17
CA PRO A 17 -1.60 4.21 -11.45
C PRO A 17 -1.13 3.46 -10.18
N PRO A 18 -1.86 3.57 -9.06
CA PRO A 18 -1.46 2.95 -7.81
C PRO A 18 -1.21 1.46 -8.02
N ARG A 19 -0.02 1.00 -7.61
CA ARG A 19 0.39 -0.38 -7.79
C ARG A 19 -0.38 -1.27 -6.81
N ARG A 20 -1.18 -2.20 -7.33
CA ARG A 20 -1.82 -3.24 -6.52
C ARG A 20 -0.75 -4.17 -5.94
N LEU A 21 -0.84 -4.41 -4.64
CA LEU A 21 0.09 -5.26 -3.90
C LEU A 21 -0.50 -6.65 -3.65
N GLY A 22 -1.80 -6.73 -3.36
CA GLY A 22 -2.46 -7.97 -2.99
C GLY A 22 -3.84 -7.77 -2.37
N ILE A 23 -4.25 -8.73 -1.54
CA ILE A 23 -5.56 -8.77 -0.90
C ILE A 23 -5.48 -9.07 0.59
N VAL A 24 -6.38 -8.48 1.38
CA VAL A 24 -6.53 -8.79 2.81
C VAL A 24 -7.06 -10.22 2.98
N VAL A 25 -6.35 -11.04 3.74
CA VAL A 25 -6.72 -12.44 4.01
C VAL A 25 -7.08 -12.71 5.47
N GLY A 26 -6.84 -11.75 6.36
CA GLY A 26 -7.24 -11.85 7.76
C GLY A 26 -6.71 -10.72 8.61
N GLY A 27 -6.73 -10.93 9.92
CA GLY A 27 -6.22 -9.98 10.92
C GLY A 27 -7.32 -9.30 11.74
N SER A 28 -6.93 -8.26 12.46
CA SER A 28 -7.80 -7.52 13.38
C SER A 28 -7.29 -6.10 13.58
N LEU A 29 -8.13 -5.22 14.15
CA LEU A 29 -7.72 -3.84 14.42
C LEU A 29 -6.53 -3.76 15.39
N SER A 30 -6.50 -4.62 16.41
CA SER A 30 -5.48 -4.58 17.47
C SER A 30 -4.16 -5.23 17.07
N ARG A 31 -4.21 -6.27 16.24
CA ARG A 31 -2.99 -6.96 15.78
C ARG A 31 -2.44 -6.38 14.48
N GLY A 32 -3.30 -5.80 13.64
CA GLY A 32 -3.02 -5.46 12.25
C GLY A 32 -3.69 -6.45 11.28
N LEU A 33 -3.59 -6.16 9.99
CA LEU A 33 -4.20 -6.91 8.91
C LEU A 33 -3.16 -7.73 8.16
N GLU A 34 -3.55 -8.95 7.80
CA GLU A 34 -2.74 -9.87 7.01
C GLU A 34 -3.08 -9.72 5.53
N VAL A 35 -2.07 -9.52 4.71
CA VAL A 35 -2.24 -9.31 3.26
C VAL A 35 -1.44 -10.37 2.51
N LYS A 36 -2.12 -11.13 1.66
CA LYS A 36 -1.48 -12.01 0.69
C LYS A 36 -1.09 -11.18 -0.53
N LEU A 37 0.20 -11.15 -0.84
CA LEU A 37 0.72 -10.43 -2.00
C LEU A 37 0.35 -11.16 -3.30
N ASP A 38 0.13 -10.38 -4.35
CA ASP A 38 -0.05 -10.90 -5.70
C ASP A 38 1.23 -11.58 -6.20
N PRO A 39 1.14 -12.63 -7.03
CA PRO A 39 2.32 -13.38 -7.50
C PRO A 39 3.30 -12.54 -8.34
N GLN A 40 2.84 -11.42 -8.90
CA GLN A 40 3.63 -10.49 -9.71
C GLN A 40 4.27 -9.37 -8.87
N THR A 41 3.96 -9.30 -7.57
CA THR A 41 4.55 -8.31 -6.67
C THR A 41 5.99 -8.70 -6.35
N VAL A 42 6.91 -7.76 -6.60
CA VAL A 42 8.33 -7.95 -6.30
C VAL A 42 8.54 -7.65 -4.82
N ILE A 43 8.63 -8.71 -4.01
CA ILE A 43 8.73 -8.62 -2.55
C ILE A 43 9.99 -7.87 -2.12
N GLU A 44 11.11 -8.05 -2.83
CA GLU A 44 12.37 -7.34 -2.59
C GLU A 44 12.26 -5.81 -2.73
N GLY A 45 11.23 -5.32 -3.44
CA GLY A 45 10.95 -3.88 -3.57
C GLY A 45 10.07 -3.32 -2.47
N LEU A 46 9.62 -4.15 -1.52
CA LEU A 46 8.81 -3.73 -0.38
C LEU A 46 9.70 -3.45 0.82
N ALA A 47 9.33 -2.41 1.58
CA ALA A 47 10.03 -2.01 2.78
C ALA A 47 9.04 -1.84 3.93
N VAL A 48 9.44 -2.25 5.13
CA VAL A 48 8.73 -1.95 6.38
C VAL A 48 8.75 -0.44 6.58
N GLY A 49 7.65 0.15 7.02
CA GLY A 49 7.50 1.60 7.16
C GLY A 49 6.84 2.28 5.95
N ARG A 50 6.72 1.58 4.81
CA ARG A 50 6.01 2.09 3.64
C ARG A 50 4.51 2.19 3.89
N TYR A 51 3.89 3.27 3.41
CA TYR A 51 2.45 3.46 3.46
C TYR A 51 1.72 2.67 2.35
N VAL A 52 0.58 2.10 2.72
CA VAL A 52 -0.32 1.37 1.82
C VAL A 52 -1.76 1.77 2.10
N VAL A 53 -2.62 1.62 1.10
CA VAL A 53 -4.04 1.93 1.19
C VAL A 53 -4.85 0.68 0.94
N VAL A 54 -5.74 0.34 1.85
CA VAL A 54 -6.73 -0.72 1.65
C VAL A 54 -8.03 -0.10 1.15
N HIS A 55 -8.53 -0.59 0.02
CA HIS A 55 -9.82 -0.18 -0.53
C HIS A 55 -10.92 -1.08 0.02
N GLY A 56 -11.70 -0.54 0.96
CA GLY A 56 -12.85 -1.22 1.53
C GLY A 56 -14.05 -1.23 0.59
N ARG A 57 -14.89 -2.27 0.71
CA ARG A 57 -16.09 -2.48 -0.12
C ARG A 57 -17.10 -1.32 -0.11
N THR A 58 -17.16 -0.55 0.98
CA THR A 58 -18.07 0.61 1.12
C THR A 58 -17.50 1.90 0.53
N GLY A 59 -16.35 1.83 -0.17
CA GLY A 59 -15.62 2.98 -0.68
C GLY A 59 -14.73 3.67 0.38
N ARG A 60 -14.70 3.13 1.61
CA ARG A 60 -13.78 3.59 2.66
C ARG A 60 -12.35 3.21 2.29
N ARG A 61 -11.42 4.13 2.51
CA ARG A 61 -9.97 3.89 2.34
C ARG A 61 -9.33 3.78 3.71
N PHE A 62 -8.56 2.73 3.94
CA PHE A 62 -7.82 2.53 5.19
C PHE A 62 -6.34 2.76 4.92
N PHE A 63 -5.80 3.84 5.47
CA PHE A 63 -4.39 4.14 5.41
C PHE A 63 -3.66 3.34 6.46
N SER A 64 -2.69 2.55 6.00
CA SER A 64 -1.96 1.58 6.81
C SER A 64 -0.46 1.68 6.53
N ILE A 65 0.34 1.16 7.44
CA ILE A 65 1.79 1.06 7.28
C ILE A 65 2.21 -0.41 7.28
N ILE A 66 3.17 -0.77 6.44
CA ILE A 66 3.75 -2.12 6.45
C ILE A 66 4.58 -2.26 7.74
N SER A 67 4.20 -3.19 8.59
CA SER A 67 4.90 -3.49 9.85
C SER A 67 5.84 -4.69 9.74
N ASP A 68 5.54 -5.63 8.85
CA ASP A 68 6.35 -6.83 8.65
C ASP A 68 6.17 -7.40 7.23
N ILE A 69 7.19 -8.11 6.74
CA ILE A 69 7.22 -8.76 5.42
C ILE A 69 7.74 -10.19 5.62
N ALA A 70 6.94 -11.17 5.20
CA ALA A 70 7.24 -12.58 5.33
C ALA A 70 7.04 -13.35 4.02
N LEU A 71 7.72 -14.48 3.90
CA LEU A 71 7.42 -15.51 2.89
C LEU A 71 6.56 -16.58 3.56
N ASP A 72 5.49 -17.00 2.90
CA ASP A 72 4.52 -17.94 3.45
C ASP A 72 4.16 -19.03 2.43
N THR A 73 3.62 -20.13 2.92
CA THR A 73 3.25 -21.29 2.11
C THR A 73 1.91 -21.88 2.52
N THR A 74 1.17 -22.41 1.55
CA THR A 74 -0.06 -23.15 1.84
C THR A 74 0.21 -24.54 2.43
N ASN A 75 1.42 -25.07 2.27
CA ASN A 75 1.82 -26.37 2.80
C ASN A 75 3.16 -26.25 3.55
N PRO A 76 3.18 -26.33 4.89
CA PRO A 76 4.40 -26.23 5.70
C PRO A 76 5.49 -27.26 5.36
N LEU A 77 5.14 -28.35 4.66
CA LEU A 77 6.13 -29.33 4.19
C LEU A 77 7.06 -28.75 3.12
N ILE A 78 6.68 -27.70 2.40
CA ILE A 78 7.51 -27.08 1.36
C ILE A 78 8.76 -26.43 1.94
N GLU A 79 8.67 -25.87 3.15
CA GLU A 79 9.85 -25.33 3.84
C GLU A 79 10.84 -26.44 4.21
N LYS A 80 10.32 -27.61 4.58
CA LYS A 80 11.12 -28.77 5.00
C LYS A 80 11.65 -29.57 3.82
N THR A 81 10.96 -29.52 2.68
CA THR A 81 11.29 -30.29 1.48
C THR A 81 10.92 -29.45 0.27
N PRO A 82 11.79 -28.49 -0.11
CA PRO A 82 11.51 -27.60 -1.21
C PRO A 82 11.48 -28.39 -2.54
N PRO A 83 10.55 -28.07 -3.45
CA PRO A 83 10.56 -28.63 -4.79
C PRO A 83 11.82 -28.18 -5.54
N ASP A 84 12.20 -28.92 -6.58
CA ASP A 84 13.36 -28.57 -7.40
C ASP A 84 13.10 -27.27 -8.18
N ALA A 85 13.56 -26.16 -7.61
CA ALA A 85 13.40 -24.83 -8.19
C ALA A 85 14.33 -24.58 -9.39
N SER A 86 15.20 -25.52 -9.75
CA SER A 86 16.04 -25.42 -10.95
C SER A 86 15.24 -25.64 -12.24
N ASP A 87 14.08 -26.33 -12.15
CA ASP A 87 13.13 -26.42 -13.24
C ASP A 87 12.21 -25.18 -13.26
N PRO A 88 12.27 -24.34 -14.32
CA PRO A 88 11.45 -23.14 -14.43
C PRO A 88 9.94 -23.41 -14.40
N PHE A 89 9.50 -24.56 -14.89
CA PHE A 89 8.09 -24.95 -14.89
C PHE A 89 7.61 -25.25 -13.47
N ILE A 90 8.40 -26.02 -12.71
CA ILE A 90 8.11 -26.32 -11.29
C ILE A 90 8.10 -25.03 -10.47
N ALA A 91 9.08 -24.15 -10.68
CA ALA A 91 9.13 -22.86 -10.02
C ALA A 91 7.92 -21.98 -10.34
N GLN A 92 7.43 -22.01 -11.58
CA GLN A 92 6.26 -21.23 -12.01
C GLN A 92 4.95 -21.79 -11.44
N VAL A 93 4.77 -23.11 -11.41
CA VAL A 93 3.56 -23.76 -10.87
C VAL A 93 3.40 -23.45 -9.39
N HIS A 94 4.49 -23.47 -8.61
CA HIS A 94 4.44 -23.22 -7.17
C HIS A 94 4.29 -21.73 -6.80
N ARG A 95 4.77 -20.82 -7.66
CA ARG A 95 4.70 -19.37 -7.41
C ARG A 95 3.25 -18.89 -7.40
N GLY A 96 2.80 -18.36 -6.26
CA GLY A 96 1.44 -17.81 -6.09
C GLY A 96 0.37 -18.85 -5.72
N THR A 97 0.61 -20.13 -6.00
CA THR A 97 -0.29 -21.24 -5.63
C THR A 97 0.09 -21.87 -4.30
N THR A 98 1.40 -22.13 -4.10
CA THR A 98 1.91 -22.88 -2.94
C THR A 98 2.89 -22.08 -2.10
N THR A 99 3.63 -21.14 -2.71
CA THR A 99 4.44 -20.15 -2.00
C THR A 99 4.00 -18.74 -2.40
N PHE A 100 3.90 -17.84 -1.43
CA PHE A 100 3.46 -16.47 -1.65
C PHE A 100 4.12 -15.53 -0.63
N GLY A 101 4.19 -14.25 -0.96
CA GLY A 101 4.57 -13.23 0.02
C GLY A 101 3.38 -12.83 0.88
N ARG A 102 3.63 -12.62 2.17
CA ARG A 102 2.67 -12.08 3.11
C ARG A 102 3.22 -10.81 3.71
N ILE A 103 2.41 -9.75 3.81
CA ILE A 103 2.77 -8.55 4.57
C ILE A 103 1.78 -8.35 5.70
N HIS A 104 2.31 -7.88 6.81
CA HIS A 104 1.51 -7.40 7.92
C HIS A 104 1.40 -5.88 7.81
N ILE A 105 0.18 -5.36 7.89
CA ILE A 105 -0.08 -3.92 7.84
C ILE A 105 -0.82 -3.46 9.09
N ALA A 106 -0.44 -2.31 9.63
CA ALA A 106 -1.12 -1.69 10.75
C ALA A 106 -2.02 -0.53 10.24
N PRO A 107 -3.36 -0.66 10.28
CA PRO A 107 -4.25 0.42 9.88
C PRO A 107 -4.21 1.54 10.93
N MET A 108 -4.04 2.77 10.48
CA MET A 108 -3.93 3.95 11.35
C MET A 108 -5.11 4.89 11.17
N LEU A 109 -5.49 5.13 9.91
CA LEU A 109 -6.52 6.10 9.56
C LEU A 109 -7.51 5.49 8.57
N MET A 110 -8.71 6.03 8.59
CA MET A 110 -9.80 5.68 7.70
C MET A 110 -10.40 6.94 7.10
N LEU A 111 -10.58 6.96 5.79
CA LEU A 111 -11.23 8.03 5.06
C LEU A 111 -12.54 7.51 4.46
N GLU A 112 -13.63 8.19 4.80
CA GLU A 112 -14.95 7.88 4.27
C GLU A 112 -15.13 8.46 2.86
N PRO A 113 -15.97 7.85 2.02
CA PRO A 113 -16.32 8.41 0.72
C PRO A 113 -16.85 9.86 0.87
N GLY A 114 -16.25 10.79 0.13
CA GLY A 114 -16.65 12.21 0.17
C GLY A 114 -16.18 12.99 1.40
N ALA A 115 -15.53 12.35 2.37
CA ALA A 115 -14.87 13.06 3.46
C ALA A 115 -13.58 13.72 2.97
N GLN A 116 -13.28 14.90 3.52
CA GLN A 116 -12.04 15.64 3.22
C GLN A 116 -10.90 15.31 4.19
N GLU A 117 -11.24 14.78 5.36
CA GLU A 117 -10.29 14.53 6.44
C GLU A 117 -10.35 13.07 6.91
N PRO A 118 -9.19 12.42 7.07
CA PRO A 118 -9.12 11.08 7.62
C PRO A 118 -9.44 11.07 9.12
N ARG A 119 -9.96 9.95 9.61
CA ARG A 119 -10.29 9.74 11.02
C ARG A 119 -9.55 8.51 11.57
N PRO A 120 -9.33 8.42 12.89
CA PRO A 120 -8.79 7.20 13.49
C PRO A 120 -9.64 5.98 13.10
N VAL A 121 -8.94 4.90 12.75
CA VAL A 121 -9.61 3.66 12.36
C VAL A 121 -10.37 3.06 13.57
N LYS A 122 -11.63 2.68 13.35
CA LYS A 122 -12.49 2.05 14.38
C LYS A 122 -13.03 0.69 13.95
N THR A 123 -12.70 0.28 12.74
CA THR A 123 -13.21 -0.94 12.11
C THR A 123 -12.14 -1.50 11.16
N VAL A 124 -12.34 -2.70 10.66
CA VAL A 124 -11.44 -3.34 9.69
C VAL A 124 -12.13 -3.47 8.32
N PRO A 125 -11.36 -3.47 7.22
CA PRO A 125 -11.88 -3.82 5.91
C PRO A 125 -12.36 -5.28 5.86
N GLU A 126 -13.22 -5.61 4.89
CA GLU A 126 -13.65 -6.99 4.65
C GLU A 126 -12.51 -7.84 4.10
N HIS A 127 -12.63 -9.16 4.22
CA HIS A 127 -11.76 -10.09 3.53
C HIS A 127 -11.74 -9.81 2.02
N PHE A 128 -10.59 -10.06 1.42
CA PHE A 128 -10.29 -9.86 0.00
C PHE A 128 -10.32 -8.41 -0.46
N SER A 129 -10.41 -7.45 0.47
CA SER A 129 -10.20 -6.03 0.15
C SER A 129 -8.84 -5.82 -0.47
N GLU A 130 -8.79 -5.03 -1.53
CA GLU A 130 -7.59 -4.82 -2.33
C GLU A 130 -6.64 -3.84 -1.62
N VAL A 131 -5.35 -4.15 -1.68
CA VAL A 131 -4.30 -3.35 -1.05
C VAL A 131 -3.42 -2.76 -2.14
N TYR A 132 -3.21 -1.45 -2.06
CA TYR A 132 -2.42 -0.68 -3.00
C TYR A 132 -1.28 0.01 -2.29
N GLU A 133 -0.20 0.24 -3.03
CA GLU A 133 0.83 1.18 -2.62
C GLU A 133 0.24 2.59 -2.54
N ALA A 134 0.53 3.31 -1.45
CA ALA A 134 0.00 4.67 -1.29
C ALA A 134 0.68 5.64 -2.26
N THR A 135 -0.12 6.47 -2.93
CA THR A 135 0.41 7.52 -3.81
C THR A 135 0.84 8.77 -3.01
N PRO A 136 1.60 9.70 -3.60
CA PRO A 136 1.88 10.99 -2.97
C PRO A 136 0.61 11.74 -2.52
N GLU A 137 -0.48 11.65 -3.29
CA GLU A 137 -1.78 12.25 -2.95
C GLU A 137 -2.39 11.62 -1.70
N ASP A 138 -2.31 10.30 -1.59
CA ASP A 138 -2.80 9.57 -0.41
C ASP A 138 -2.02 9.98 0.85
N VAL A 139 -0.71 10.13 0.74
CA VAL A 139 0.14 10.60 1.85
C VAL A 139 -0.17 12.06 2.20
N ALA A 140 -0.37 12.93 1.20
CA ALA A 140 -0.75 14.32 1.42
C ALA A 140 -2.16 14.49 2.01
N LEU A 141 -3.07 13.51 1.85
CA LEU A 141 -4.35 13.49 2.54
C LEU A 141 -4.22 13.20 4.04
N ILE A 142 -3.17 12.48 4.45
CA ILE A 142 -2.91 12.12 5.85
C ILE A 142 -2.16 13.24 6.56
N PHE A 143 -1.03 13.66 5.99
CA PHE A 143 -0.12 14.61 6.64
C PHE A 143 -0.46 16.05 6.30
N GLY A 144 -1.32 16.27 5.31
CA GLY A 144 -1.65 17.59 4.80
C GLY A 144 -0.82 17.97 3.58
N ARG A 145 -1.25 19.08 2.97
CA ARG A 145 -0.66 19.61 1.74
C ARG A 145 0.21 20.80 2.09
N ARG A 146 1.45 20.81 1.60
CA ARG A 146 2.39 21.93 1.80
C ARG A 146 1.86 23.26 1.24
N GLU A 147 0.93 23.22 0.31
CA GLU A 147 0.31 24.40 -0.29
C GLU A 147 -0.71 25.08 0.63
N LYS A 148 -1.13 24.43 1.73
CA LYS A 148 -2.05 25.02 2.71
C LYS A 148 -1.28 25.86 3.74
N PRO A 149 -1.81 27.04 4.13
CA PRO A 149 -1.29 27.80 5.28
C PRO A 149 -1.24 26.93 6.54
N GLY A 150 -0.23 27.15 7.38
CA GLY A 150 -0.02 26.40 8.63
C GLY A 150 0.71 25.06 8.50
N TYR A 151 0.84 24.50 7.28
CA TYR A 151 1.52 23.21 7.06
C TYR A 151 3.01 23.39 6.72
N PHE A 152 3.88 22.78 7.52
CA PHE A 152 5.34 22.82 7.37
C PHE A 152 5.89 21.44 7.05
N VAL A 153 6.83 21.36 6.11
CA VAL A 153 7.51 20.10 5.77
C VAL A 153 8.53 19.77 6.86
N ILE A 154 8.39 18.60 7.49
CA ILE A 154 9.33 18.11 8.51
C ILE A 154 10.38 17.16 7.94
N GLY A 155 10.13 16.59 6.77
CA GLY A 155 11.03 15.65 6.12
C GLY A 155 10.30 14.74 5.14
N GLU A 156 10.93 13.62 4.81
CA GLU A 156 10.40 12.57 3.94
C GLU A 156 10.55 11.21 4.66
N PRO A 157 9.62 10.25 4.48
CA PRO A 157 9.79 8.91 5.00
C PRO A 157 10.95 8.23 4.28
N LEU A 158 11.76 7.46 5.02
CA LEU A 158 12.96 6.79 4.48
C LEU A 158 12.65 5.92 3.25
N ASP A 159 11.50 5.26 3.26
CA ASP A 159 11.07 4.32 2.22
C ASP A 159 10.18 4.95 1.14
N MET A 160 9.98 6.28 1.19
CA MET A 160 9.16 7.05 0.25
C MET A 160 9.85 8.36 -0.14
N ALA A 161 11.00 8.24 -0.78
CA ALA A 161 11.76 9.38 -1.28
C ALA A 161 10.92 10.26 -2.22
N GLY A 162 10.96 11.58 -2.01
CA GLY A 162 10.19 12.57 -2.77
C GLY A 162 8.75 12.77 -2.31
N ILE A 163 8.31 12.09 -1.24
CA ILE A 163 6.98 12.31 -0.64
C ILE A 163 7.13 13.11 0.66
N PRO A 164 6.84 14.42 0.67
CA PRO A 164 7.02 15.26 1.84
C PRO A 164 5.97 14.96 2.91
N VAL A 165 6.42 14.79 4.15
CA VAL A 165 5.56 14.76 5.34
C VAL A 165 5.43 16.19 5.87
N THR A 166 4.19 16.64 6.04
CA THR A 166 3.89 17.95 6.61
C THR A 166 3.24 17.83 7.98
N ILE A 167 3.37 18.89 8.78
CA ILE A 167 2.70 19.04 10.07
C ILE A 167 2.02 20.40 10.12
N ASN A 168 0.82 20.46 10.67
CA ASN A 168 0.16 21.73 10.95
C ASN A 168 0.70 22.30 12.29
N LEU A 169 1.22 23.52 12.28
CA LEU A 169 1.75 24.21 13.47
C LEU A 169 0.85 25.34 13.98
N GLU A 170 -0.34 25.51 13.40
CA GLU A 170 -1.37 26.43 13.87
C GLU A 170 -2.31 25.80 14.92
#